data_AF-G7JJU8-F1
#
_entry.id   AF-G7JJU8-F1
#
_cell.length_a   1.000
_cell.length_b   1.000
_cell.length_c   1.000
_cell.angle_alpha   90.00
_cell.angle_beta   90.00
_cell.angle_gamma   90.00
#
_symmetry.space_group_name_H-M   'P 1'
#
loop_
_entity.id
_entity.type
_entity.pdbx_description
1 polymer ?
#
loop_
_entity_poly.entity_id
_entity_poly.type
_entity_poly.pdbx_seq_one_letter_code
_entity_poly.pdbx_strand_id
1 'polypeptide(L)'
;MQVSDLINCGVYIFTPDIFAAIEDVSINREGRGNLRRLSSFEALQSATRTLPKDFVRLDQDILSPLAGKKKLYTYETNDFWEQIKTPGLSLKCSELYLAQFRYTSPHLLASGDVHPSAKIGPNVSISANVRVGAGVRLIGCIVLDDVEVKENAVVINSIVGWKSSLGRWSRVQADGDYSAKLGITILGEAVTVEDEVVVINSIVLPHKILNVSVQDEIIL
;
A
#
# COMPACT_ATOMS: atom_id res chain seq x y z
N MET A 1 -22.79 -22.72 14.37
CA MET A 1 -21.82 -21.65 14.69
C MET A 1 -21.91 -20.66 13.54
N GLN A 2 -22.48 -19.48 13.77
CA GLN A 2 -22.63 -18.48 12.71
C GLN A 2 -21.34 -17.67 12.68
N VAL A 3 -20.65 -17.67 11.54
CA VAL A 3 -19.48 -16.83 11.31
C VAL A 3 -19.99 -15.48 10.83
N SER A 4 -19.49 -14.40 11.42
CA SER A 4 -19.84 -13.03 11.03
C SER A 4 -19.16 -12.67 9.71
N ASP A 5 -19.87 -11.96 8.83
CA ASP A 5 -19.30 -11.42 7.59
C ASP A 5 -18.59 -10.07 7.82
N LEU A 6 -18.68 -9.52 9.04
CA LEU A 6 -17.99 -8.28 9.44
C LEU A 6 -16.51 -8.53 9.75
N ILE A 7 -15.65 -7.66 9.20
CA ILE A 7 -14.22 -7.63 9.48
C ILE A 7 -13.83 -6.44 10.36
N ASN A 8 -12.75 -6.59 11.13
CA ASN A 8 -12.19 -5.48 11.90
C ASN A 8 -11.35 -4.59 10.97
N CYS A 9 -11.79 -3.34 10.78
CA CYS A 9 -11.13 -2.37 9.91
C CYS A 9 -9.90 -1.69 10.53
N GLY A 10 -9.61 -1.94 11.82
CA GLY A 10 -8.44 -1.37 12.52
C GLY A 10 -8.59 0.09 12.94
N VAL A 11 -9.79 0.65 12.91
CA VAL A 11 -10.10 2.01 13.36
C VAL A 11 -10.85 1.96 14.69
N TYR A 12 -10.34 2.67 15.68
CA TYR A 12 -10.91 2.65 17.03
C TYR A 12 -11.05 4.06 17.58
N ILE A 13 -12.16 4.28 18.30
CA ILE A 13 -12.42 5.53 19.01
C ILE A 13 -12.54 5.18 20.49
N PHE A 14 -11.71 5.78 21.32
CA PHE A 14 -11.67 5.54 22.76
C PHE A 14 -11.82 6.85 23.53
N THR A 15 -12.43 6.77 24.71
CA THR A 15 -12.26 7.81 25.73
C THR A 15 -10.88 7.67 26.39
N PRO A 16 -10.38 8.70 27.09
CA PRO A 16 -9.10 8.62 27.81
C PRO A 16 -9.01 7.47 28.83
N ASP A 17 -10.15 6.90 29.25
CA ASP A 17 -10.22 5.73 30.16
C ASP A 17 -9.49 4.48 29.63
N ILE A 18 -9.22 4.43 28.32
CA ILE A 18 -8.45 3.33 27.71
C ILE A 18 -7.06 3.18 28.32
N PHE A 19 -6.43 4.27 28.76
CA PHE A 19 -5.11 4.19 29.39
C PHE A 19 -5.14 3.45 30.72
N ALA A 20 -6.20 3.63 31.52
CA ALA A 20 -6.39 2.86 32.75
C ALA A 20 -6.63 1.37 32.45
N ALA A 21 -7.33 1.05 31.36
CA ALA A 21 -7.50 -0.33 30.92
C ALA A 21 -6.17 -0.97 30.46
N ILE A 22 -5.31 -0.21 29.79
CA ILE A 22 -3.97 -0.66 29.39
C ILE A 22 -3.08 -0.88 30.62
N GLU A 23 -3.12 0.03 31.60
CA GLU A 23 -2.39 -0.10 32.86
C GLU A 23 -2.84 -1.34 33.66
N ASP A 24 -4.15 -1.55 33.79
CA ASP A 24 -4.73 -2.71 34.48
C ASP A 24 -4.29 -4.04 33.83
N VAL A 25 -4.20 -4.10 32.51
CA VAL A 25 -3.68 -5.29 31.79
C VAL A 25 -2.21 -5.54 32.09
N SER A 26 -1.40 -4.48 32.15
CA SER A 26 0.03 -4.57 32.46
C SER A 26 0.27 -5.06 33.89
N ILE A 27 -0.47 -4.53 34.88
CA ILE A 27 -0.36 -4.92 36.29
C ILE A 27 -0.88 -6.35 36.51
N ASN A 28 -2.05 -6.69 35.97
CA ASN A 28 -2.66 -8.02 36.16
C ASN A 28 -1.86 -9.15 35.51
N ARG A 29 -0.97 -8.83 34.56
CA ARG A 29 -0.03 -9.79 33.97
C ARG A 29 1.05 -10.26 34.94
N GLU A 30 1.48 -9.40 35.87
CA GLU A 30 2.49 -9.77 36.87
C GLU A 30 1.93 -10.75 37.91
N GLY A 31 0.61 -10.72 38.16
CA GLY A 31 -0.06 -11.58 39.14
C GLY A 31 -0.63 -12.91 38.60
N ARG A 32 -0.82 -13.04 37.27
CA ARG A 32 -1.40 -14.25 36.65
C ARG A 32 -0.35 -14.98 35.81
N GLY A 33 0.28 -16.00 36.40
CA GLY A 33 1.16 -16.92 35.67
C GLY A 33 0.49 -17.51 34.43
N ASN A 34 1.04 -17.21 33.25
CA ASN A 34 1.10 -18.01 32.02
C ASN A 34 -0.09 -18.90 31.58
N LEU A 35 -1.35 -18.58 31.89
CA LEU A 35 -2.51 -19.25 31.29
C LEU A 35 -2.91 -18.54 29.99
N ARG A 36 -2.07 -18.65 28.96
CA ARG A 36 -2.41 -18.17 27.61
C ARG A 36 -3.15 -19.27 26.84
N ARG A 37 -4.33 -18.95 26.28
CA ARG A 37 -4.76 -19.58 25.02
C ARG A 37 -3.88 -19.03 23.91
N LEU A 38 -2.74 -19.67 23.70
CA LEU A 38 -1.92 -19.42 22.52
C LEU A 38 -2.65 -20.03 21.31
N SER A 39 -2.71 -19.30 20.20
CA SER A 39 -2.97 -19.95 18.93
C SER A 39 -1.82 -20.93 18.64
N SER A 40 -2.11 -22.03 17.94
CA SER A 40 -1.10 -23.06 17.59
C SER A 40 0.11 -22.49 16.84
N PHE A 41 -0.05 -21.37 16.14
CA PHE A 41 1.02 -20.64 15.47
C PHE A 41 1.96 -19.89 16.44
N GLU A 42 1.42 -19.30 17.50
CA GLU A 42 2.21 -18.58 18.52
C GLU A 42 2.99 -19.53 19.44
N ALA A 43 2.52 -20.77 19.63
CA ALA A 43 3.26 -21.79 20.36
C ALA A 43 4.60 -22.13 19.69
N LEU A 44 4.66 -22.07 18.35
CA LEU A 44 5.88 -22.26 17.56
C LEU A 44 6.84 -21.05 17.64
N GLN A 45 6.32 -19.82 17.64
CA GLN A 45 7.14 -18.61 17.82
C GLN A 45 7.64 -18.41 19.26
N SER A 46 6.88 -18.88 20.25
CA SER A 46 7.26 -18.81 21.67
C SER A 46 8.52 -19.59 22.00
N ALA A 47 8.91 -20.59 21.19
CA ALA A 47 10.14 -21.35 21.41
C ALA A 47 11.41 -20.54 21.09
N THR A 48 11.30 -19.41 20.39
CA THR A 48 12.47 -18.63 19.92
C THR A 48 12.49 -17.17 20.34
N ARG A 49 11.39 -16.60 20.87
CA ARG A 49 11.39 -15.22 21.41
C ARG A 49 10.56 -15.12 22.69
N THR A 50 11.21 -14.80 23.81
CA THR A 50 10.53 -14.30 24.99
C THR A 50 9.88 -12.96 24.64
N LEU A 51 8.54 -12.92 24.64
CA LEU A 51 7.81 -11.67 24.39
C LEU A 51 8.14 -10.65 25.49
N PRO A 52 8.37 -9.37 25.15
CA PRO A 52 8.65 -8.33 26.13
C PRO A 52 7.54 -8.25 27.20
N LYS A 53 7.91 -7.96 28.45
CA LYS A 53 6.94 -7.81 29.56
C LYS A 53 5.85 -6.78 29.25
N ASP A 54 6.20 -5.73 28.50
CA ASP A 54 5.31 -4.60 28.16
C ASP A 54 4.47 -4.82 26.88
N PHE A 55 4.44 -6.04 26.34
CA PHE A 55 3.74 -6.32 25.09
C PHE A 55 2.22 -6.50 25.28
N VAL A 56 1.41 -5.49 24.97
CA VAL A 56 -0.06 -5.56 25.06
C VAL A 56 -0.69 -5.75 23.69
N ARG A 57 -1.61 -6.71 23.53
CA ARG A 57 -2.39 -6.90 22.29
C ARG A 57 -3.75 -6.23 22.43
N LEU A 58 -4.05 -5.26 21.57
CA LEU A 58 -5.31 -4.53 21.62
C LEU A 58 -6.52 -5.48 21.50
N ASP A 59 -6.58 -6.33 20.48
CA ASP A 59 -7.75 -7.20 20.25
C ASP A 59 -8.01 -8.20 21.39
N GLN A 60 -6.95 -8.88 21.84
CA GLN A 60 -7.09 -9.97 22.80
C GLN A 60 -7.08 -9.49 24.25
N ASP A 61 -6.17 -8.57 24.59
CA ASP A 61 -5.93 -8.20 25.98
C ASP A 61 -6.83 -7.02 26.41
N ILE A 62 -7.30 -6.18 25.48
CA ILE A 62 -8.11 -4.98 25.76
C ILE A 62 -9.55 -5.12 25.24
N LEU A 63 -9.74 -5.33 23.93
CA LEU A 63 -11.07 -5.31 23.31
C LEU A 63 -11.93 -6.50 23.73
N SER A 64 -11.35 -7.70 23.85
CA SER A 64 -12.09 -8.90 24.26
C SER A 64 -12.70 -8.76 25.67
N PRO A 65 -11.98 -8.29 26.72
CA PRO A 65 -12.59 -7.95 28.00
C PRO A 65 -13.64 -6.84 27.94
N LEU A 66 -13.43 -5.79 27.13
CA LEU A 66 -14.40 -4.70 26.97
C LEU A 66 -15.71 -5.18 26.34
N ALA A 67 -15.62 -6.08 25.35
CA ALA A 67 -16.79 -6.73 24.76
C ALA A 67 -17.56 -7.54 25.81
N GLY A 68 -16.86 -8.33 26.64
CA GLY A 68 -17.47 -9.08 27.74
C GLY A 68 -18.16 -8.18 28.78
N LYS A 69 -17.61 -6.98 29.02
CA LYS A 69 -18.19 -5.94 29.89
C LYS A 69 -19.26 -5.07 29.20
N LYS A 70 -19.62 -5.37 27.94
CA LYS A 70 -20.55 -4.57 27.11
C LYS A 70 -20.15 -3.10 26.96
N LYS A 71 -18.84 -2.84 26.91
CA LYS A 71 -18.25 -1.51 26.71
C LYS A 71 -17.61 -1.34 25.32
N LEU A 72 -17.71 -2.34 24.46
CA LEU A 72 -17.26 -2.29 23.07
C LEU A 72 -18.48 -2.17 22.14
N TYR A 73 -18.44 -1.20 21.25
CA TYR A 73 -19.46 -0.97 20.23
C TYR A 73 -18.81 -1.02 18.84
N THR A 74 -19.57 -1.41 17.84
CA THR A 74 -19.12 -1.51 16.45
C THR A 74 -19.86 -0.49 15.60
N TYR A 75 -19.12 0.22 14.75
CA TYR A 75 -19.70 1.04 13.69
C TYR A 75 -19.42 0.34 12.36
N GLU A 76 -20.48 -0.02 11.63
CA GLU A 76 -20.38 -0.65 10.32
C GLU A 76 -20.26 0.44 9.25
N THR A 77 -19.24 0.32 8.39
CA THR A 77 -19.09 1.18 7.21
C THR A 77 -19.39 0.37 5.95
N ASN A 78 -20.07 1.02 5.01
CA ASN A 78 -20.33 0.48 3.68
C ASN A 78 -19.37 1.06 2.62
N ASP A 79 -18.45 1.94 3.03
CA ASP A 79 -17.39 2.44 2.17
C ASP A 79 -16.35 1.36 1.89
N PHE A 80 -15.55 1.55 0.85
CA PHE A 80 -14.49 0.59 0.54
C PHE A 80 -13.47 0.51 1.68
N TRP A 81 -12.99 -0.70 1.93
CA TRP A 81 -11.88 -0.96 2.85
C TRP A 81 -10.95 -1.96 2.17
N GLU A 82 -9.66 -1.64 2.13
CA GLU A 82 -8.65 -2.50 1.52
C GLU A 82 -7.33 -2.40 2.31
N GLN A 83 -6.74 -3.55 2.64
CA GLN A 83 -5.47 -3.62 3.36
C GLN A 83 -4.29 -3.62 2.39
N ILE A 84 -3.36 -2.69 2.53
CA ILE A 84 -2.12 -2.68 1.75
C ILE A 84 -1.09 -3.61 2.41
N LYS A 85 -0.90 -4.81 1.83
CA LYS A 85 0.14 -5.78 2.26
C LYS A 85 1.31 -5.88 1.30
N THR A 86 1.03 -5.64 0.02
CA THR A 86 2.01 -5.69 -1.07
C THR A 86 1.98 -4.34 -1.80
N PRO A 87 3.08 -3.96 -2.46
CA PRO A 87 3.08 -2.73 -3.25
C PRO A 87 2.00 -2.73 -4.34
N GLY A 88 1.70 -3.89 -4.94
CA GLY A 88 0.61 -4.07 -5.93
C GLY A 88 -0.74 -3.57 -5.47
N LEU A 89 -1.08 -3.80 -4.21
CA LEU A 89 -2.33 -3.30 -3.63
C LEU A 89 -2.40 -1.78 -3.52
N SER A 90 -1.27 -1.06 -3.61
CA SER A 90 -1.28 0.41 -3.66
C SER A 90 -1.94 0.93 -4.93
N LEU A 91 -1.77 0.26 -6.07
CA LEU A 91 -2.46 0.61 -7.32
C LEU A 91 -3.97 0.36 -7.19
N LYS A 92 -4.37 -0.79 -6.63
CA LYS A 92 -5.77 -1.11 -6.35
C LYS A 92 -6.42 -0.08 -5.41
N CYS A 93 -5.75 0.28 -4.32
CA CYS A 93 -6.23 1.28 -3.39
C CYS A 93 -6.35 2.67 -4.04
N SER A 94 -5.37 3.05 -4.87
CA SER A 94 -5.42 4.30 -5.64
C SER A 94 -6.61 4.31 -6.60
N GLU A 95 -6.88 3.19 -7.28
CA GLU A 95 -8.06 3.03 -8.14
C GLU A 95 -9.38 3.19 -7.37
N LEU A 96 -9.53 2.53 -6.21
CA LEU A 96 -10.71 2.67 -5.36
C LEU A 96 -10.90 4.12 -4.88
N TYR A 97 -9.81 4.77 -4.49
CA TYR A 97 -9.82 6.16 -4.04
C TYR A 97 -10.23 7.11 -5.18
N LEU A 98 -9.63 6.97 -6.36
CA LEU A 98 -9.99 7.75 -7.55
C LEU A 98 -11.43 7.49 -7.99
N ALA A 99 -11.92 6.25 -7.88
CA ALA A 99 -13.31 5.91 -8.16
C ALA A 99 -14.27 6.61 -7.20
N GLN A 100 -13.98 6.66 -5.91
CA GLN A 100 -14.79 7.41 -4.95
C GLN A 100 -14.79 8.92 -5.25
N PHE A 101 -13.62 9.50 -5.52
CA PHE A 101 -13.47 10.94 -5.80
C PHE A 101 -14.20 11.39 -7.07
N ARG A 102 -14.35 10.51 -8.07
CA ARG A 102 -15.19 10.80 -9.24
C ARG A 102 -16.64 11.12 -8.86
N TYR A 103 -17.15 10.56 -7.78
CA TYR A 103 -18.52 10.79 -7.30
C TYR A 103 -18.59 11.87 -6.21
N THR A 104 -17.64 11.88 -5.28
CA THR A 104 -17.72 12.77 -4.11
C THR A 104 -17.18 14.18 -4.39
N SER A 105 -16.07 14.28 -5.11
CA SER A 105 -15.35 15.53 -5.35
C SER A 105 -14.61 15.52 -6.69
N PRO A 106 -15.34 15.45 -7.83
CA PRO A 106 -14.71 15.33 -9.15
C PRO A 106 -13.81 16.52 -9.51
N HIS A 107 -14.06 17.70 -8.93
CA HIS A 107 -13.25 18.91 -9.13
C HIS A 107 -11.81 18.81 -8.57
N LEU A 108 -11.55 17.87 -7.65
CA LEU A 108 -10.21 17.60 -7.11
C LEU A 108 -9.38 16.69 -8.00
N LEU A 109 -10.00 16.02 -8.98
CA LEU A 109 -9.28 15.24 -9.97
C LEU A 109 -8.61 16.22 -10.94
N ALA A 110 -7.29 16.33 -10.79
CA ALA A 110 -6.51 17.38 -11.42
C ALA A 110 -6.47 17.30 -12.96
N SER A 111 -6.26 18.48 -13.55
CA SER A 111 -5.56 18.67 -14.81
C SER A 111 -4.14 19.15 -14.46
N GLY A 112 -3.17 18.24 -14.48
CA GLY A 112 -1.77 18.60 -14.19
C GLY A 112 -1.09 19.29 -15.39
N ASP A 113 0.13 19.78 -15.17
CA ASP A 113 1.04 20.29 -16.22
C ASP A 113 1.54 19.12 -17.09
N VAL A 114 0.63 18.64 -17.93
CA VAL A 114 0.86 17.54 -18.85
C VAL A 114 0.97 18.12 -20.26
N HIS A 115 1.97 17.69 -21.02
CA HIS A 115 2.11 18.13 -22.40
C HIS A 115 0.82 17.86 -23.20
N PRO A 116 0.33 18.76 -24.08
CA PRO A 116 -0.96 18.61 -24.76
C PRO A 116 -1.14 17.31 -25.57
N SER A 117 -0.03 16.70 -26.03
CA SER A 117 -0.04 15.42 -26.76
C SER A 117 0.04 14.19 -25.86
N ALA A 118 0.35 14.35 -24.57
CA ALA A 118 0.36 13.24 -23.63
C ALA A 118 -1.07 12.87 -23.23
N LYS A 119 -1.30 11.58 -23.01
CA LYS A 119 -2.61 11.01 -22.68
C LYS A 119 -2.56 10.36 -21.31
N ILE A 120 -3.34 10.92 -20.39
CA ILE A 120 -3.55 10.35 -19.06
C ILE A 120 -4.80 9.47 -19.12
N GLY A 121 -4.60 8.17 -18.95
CA GLY A 121 -5.65 7.18 -18.89
C GLY A 121 -6.31 7.10 -17.51
N PRO A 122 -7.17 6.09 -17.29
CA PRO A 122 -7.84 5.90 -16.00
C PRO A 122 -6.84 5.52 -14.91
N ASN A 123 -7.20 5.86 -13.67
CA ASN A 123 -6.56 5.38 -12.45
C ASN A 123 -5.08 5.76 -12.35
N VAL A 124 -4.74 6.94 -12.86
CA VAL A 124 -3.41 7.51 -12.80
C VAL A 124 -3.33 8.50 -11.63
N SER A 125 -2.28 8.36 -10.82
CA SER A 125 -1.90 9.34 -9.80
C SER A 125 -0.54 9.93 -10.16
N ILE A 126 -0.44 11.27 -10.15
CA ILE A 126 0.76 12.02 -10.48
C ILE A 126 1.02 12.96 -9.30
N SER A 127 2.19 12.82 -8.67
CA SER A 127 2.59 13.63 -7.52
C SER A 127 3.27 14.94 -7.93
N ALA A 128 3.89 15.66 -6.99
CA ALA A 128 4.41 17.00 -7.23
C ALA A 128 5.65 16.98 -8.14
N ASN A 129 5.83 18.06 -8.91
CA ASN A 129 7.00 18.30 -9.78
C ASN A 129 7.27 17.23 -10.86
N VAL A 130 6.30 16.36 -11.14
CA VAL A 130 6.41 15.37 -12.22
C VAL A 130 6.38 16.08 -13.57
N ARG A 131 7.34 15.77 -14.43
CA ARG A 131 7.41 16.30 -15.80
C ARG A 131 6.98 15.22 -16.78
N VAL A 132 5.88 15.47 -17.50
CA VAL A 132 5.34 14.55 -18.51
C VAL A 132 5.61 15.10 -19.90
N GLY A 133 6.53 14.44 -20.63
CA GLY A 133 6.92 14.79 -21.99
C GLY A 133 5.85 14.54 -23.05
N ALA A 134 6.13 14.96 -24.28
CA ALA A 134 5.20 14.82 -25.40
C ALA A 134 4.92 13.36 -25.76
N GLY A 135 3.66 13.02 -26.06
CA GLY A 135 3.26 11.69 -26.53
C GLY A 135 3.24 10.58 -25.46
N VAL A 136 3.54 10.93 -24.19
CA VAL A 136 3.52 9.99 -23.06
C VAL A 136 2.13 9.41 -22.85
N ARG A 137 2.05 8.14 -22.43
CA ARG A 137 0.80 7.47 -22.06
C ARG A 137 0.91 6.86 -20.68
N LEU A 138 0.05 7.27 -19.76
CA LEU A 138 -0.01 6.77 -18.38
C LEU A 138 -1.35 6.05 -18.16
N ILE A 139 -1.36 4.84 -17.58
CA ILE A 139 -2.58 4.08 -17.27
C ILE A 139 -2.37 3.27 -15.98
N GLY A 140 -3.30 3.37 -15.02
CA GLY A 140 -3.26 2.50 -13.83
C GLY A 140 -1.95 2.59 -13.05
N CYS A 141 -1.34 3.77 -12.95
CA CYS A 141 -0.01 3.94 -12.40
C CYS A 141 0.05 5.04 -11.33
N ILE A 142 1.06 4.92 -10.45
CA ILE A 142 1.42 5.95 -9.48
C ILE A 142 2.79 6.48 -9.86
N VAL A 143 2.89 7.79 -10.09
CA VAL A 143 4.13 8.48 -10.39
C VAL A 143 4.45 9.43 -9.23
N LEU A 144 5.53 9.12 -8.49
CA LEU A 144 5.93 9.86 -7.29
C LEU A 144 6.72 11.13 -7.62
N ASP A 145 7.10 11.89 -6.59
CA ASP A 145 7.62 13.25 -6.77
C ASP A 145 8.92 13.31 -7.56
N ASP A 146 9.11 14.42 -8.27
CA ASP A 146 10.32 14.75 -9.04
C ASP A 146 10.66 13.73 -10.13
N VAL A 147 9.69 12.94 -10.60
CA VAL A 147 9.87 12.01 -11.72
C VAL A 147 9.84 12.73 -13.06
N GLU A 148 10.72 12.33 -13.97
CA GLU A 148 10.72 12.79 -15.37
C GLU A 148 10.34 11.65 -16.31
N VAL A 149 9.26 11.84 -17.07
CA VAL A 149 8.83 10.89 -18.11
C VAL A 149 9.07 11.53 -19.47
N LYS A 150 10.10 11.09 -20.19
CA LYS A 150 10.49 11.65 -21.48
C LYS A 150 9.55 11.23 -22.61
N GLU A 151 9.78 11.78 -23.80
CA GLU A 151 8.82 11.72 -24.91
C GLU A 151 8.49 10.29 -25.36
N ASN A 152 7.21 10.07 -25.68
CA ASN A 152 6.65 8.80 -26.15
C ASN A 152 6.82 7.60 -25.21
N ALA A 153 7.24 7.83 -23.96
CA ALA A 153 7.30 6.78 -22.96
C ALA A 153 5.90 6.31 -22.55
N VAL A 154 5.81 5.06 -22.08
CA VAL A 154 4.54 4.45 -21.67
C VAL A 154 4.68 3.85 -20.28
N VAL A 155 3.75 4.19 -19.38
CA VAL A 155 3.69 3.65 -18.02
C VAL A 155 2.32 3.02 -17.79
N ILE A 156 2.28 1.72 -17.49
CA ILE A 156 1.05 0.95 -17.31
C ILE A 156 1.16 0.08 -16.06
N ASN A 157 0.15 0.08 -15.18
CA ASN A 157 0.09 -0.82 -14.02
C ASN A 157 1.38 -0.83 -13.17
N SER A 158 1.94 0.37 -12.94
CA SER A 158 3.29 0.52 -12.40
C SER A 158 3.37 1.59 -11.31
N ILE A 159 4.34 1.45 -10.42
CA ILE A 159 4.72 2.46 -9.42
C ILE A 159 6.10 2.98 -9.80
N VAL A 160 6.20 4.28 -10.09
CA VAL A 160 7.46 4.95 -10.42
C VAL A 160 7.93 5.73 -9.20
N GLY A 161 9.03 5.28 -8.60
CA GLY A 161 9.62 5.86 -7.40
C GLY A 161 10.19 7.26 -7.61
N TRP A 162 10.33 8.01 -6.51
CA TRP A 162 10.79 9.40 -6.50
C TRP A 162 12.07 9.63 -7.31
N LYS A 163 12.20 10.80 -7.94
CA LYS A 163 13.42 11.23 -8.68
C LYS A 163 13.85 10.28 -9.80
N SER A 164 12.96 9.39 -10.23
CA SER A 164 13.25 8.47 -11.34
C SER A 164 13.12 9.18 -12.68
N SER A 165 13.85 8.69 -13.68
CA SER A 165 13.79 9.21 -15.05
C SER A 165 13.46 8.08 -16.02
N LEU A 166 12.43 8.25 -16.84
CA LEU A 166 12.06 7.32 -17.89
C LEU A 166 12.49 7.88 -19.25
N GLY A 167 13.31 7.11 -19.96
CA GLY A 167 13.86 7.41 -21.28
C GLY A 167 12.80 7.59 -22.37
N ARG A 168 13.20 8.16 -23.50
CA ARG A 168 12.35 8.30 -24.68
C ARG A 168 11.98 6.93 -25.22
N TRP A 169 10.73 6.76 -25.61
CA TRP A 169 10.21 5.47 -26.11
C TRP A 169 10.36 4.29 -25.13
N SER A 170 10.74 4.56 -23.87
CA SER A 170 10.81 3.54 -22.83
C SER A 170 9.41 3.05 -22.47
N ARG A 171 9.33 1.81 -22.00
CA ARG A 171 8.05 1.20 -21.60
C ARG A 171 8.19 0.57 -20.23
N VAL A 172 7.44 1.07 -19.27
CA VAL A 172 7.37 0.52 -17.90
C VAL A 172 5.96 -0.01 -17.72
N GLN A 173 5.77 -1.31 -17.84
CA GLN A 173 4.43 -1.90 -17.87
C GLN A 173 4.33 -3.17 -17.03
N ALA A 174 3.11 -3.59 -16.73
CA ALA A 174 2.84 -4.87 -16.10
C ALA A 174 1.44 -5.37 -16.42
N ASP A 175 1.20 -6.64 -16.13
CA ASP A 175 -0.06 -7.32 -16.45
C ASP A 175 -1.25 -6.79 -15.64
N GLY A 176 -1.02 -6.24 -14.44
CA GLY A 176 -2.05 -5.66 -13.58
C GLY A 176 -2.65 -6.66 -12.59
N ASP A 177 -2.02 -7.80 -12.35
CA ASP A 177 -2.39 -8.69 -11.25
C ASP A 177 -1.78 -8.17 -9.93
N TYR A 178 -2.56 -7.36 -9.19
CA TYR A 178 -2.13 -6.79 -7.91
C TYR A 178 -1.82 -7.83 -6.82
N SER A 179 -2.27 -9.08 -6.99
CA SER A 179 -2.06 -10.16 -6.02
C SER A 179 -0.79 -10.97 -6.30
N ALA A 180 -0.30 -10.95 -7.54
CA ALA A 180 0.93 -11.64 -7.92
C ALA A 180 2.17 -10.89 -7.43
N LYS A 181 3.21 -11.64 -7.04
CA LYS A 181 4.50 -11.09 -6.58
C LYS A 181 5.13 -10.14 -7.62
N LEU A 182 4.97 -10.48 -8.90
CA LEU A 182 5.45 -9.74 -10.06
C LEU A 182 4.27 -9.42 -11.02
N GLY A 183 3.11 -9.06 -10.50
CA GLY A 183 1.99 -8.63 -11.35
C GLY A 183 1.90 -7.12 -11.59
N ILE A 184 2.82 -6.35 -10.97
CA ILE A 184 3.03 -4.93 -11.20
C ILE A 184 4.52 -4.64 -11.39
N THR A 185 4.84 -3.53 -12.05
CA THR A 185 6.23 -3.04 -12.15
C THR A 185 6.47 -1.94 -11.12
N ILE A 186 7.57 -2.04 -10.39
CA ILE A 186 7.94 -1.10 -9.34
C ILE A 186 9.35 -0.60 -9.60
N LEU A 187 9.49 0.71 -9.73
CA LEU A 187 10.79 1.37 -9.76
C LEU A 187 11.01 2.04 -8.39
N GLY A 188 12.17 1.76 -7.77
CA GLY A 188 12.60 2.42 -6.54
C GLY A 188 12.94 3.90 -6.72
N GLU A 189 13.51 4.52 -5.68
CA GLU A 189 14.00 5.91 -5.78
C GLU A 189 15.16 6.03 -6.77
N ALA A 190 15.18 7.11 -7.55
CA ALA A 190 16.26 7.49 -8.45
C ALA A 190 16.66 6.37 -9.42
N VAL A 191 15.66 5.67 -9.97
CA VAL A 191 15.87 4.71 -11.04
C VAL A 191 15.88 5.44 -12.38
N THR A 192 16.88 5.16 -13.22
CA THR A 192 16.96 5.67 -14.59
C THR A 192 16.68 4.53 -15.55
N VAL A 193 15.63 4.66 -16.35
CA VAL A 193 15.35 3.77 -17.48
C VAL A 193 15.85 4.50 -18.73
N GLU A 194 16.81 3.93 -19.45
CA GLU A 194 17.36 4.52 -20.66
C GLU A 194 16.33 4.57 -21.81
N ASP A 195 16.69 5.30 -22.87
CA ASP A 195 15.86 5.39 -24.07
C ASP A 195 15.64 3.99 -24.68
N GLU A 196 14.42 3.73 -25.15
CA GLU A 196 14.00 2.47 -25.79
C GLU A 196 14.03 1.20 -24.90
N VAL A 197 14.28 1.35 -23.59
CA VAL A 197 14.28 0.23 -22.64
C VAL A 197 12.85 -0.16 -22.22
N VAL A 198 12.62 -1.47 -22.14
CA VAL A 198 11.32 -2.05 -21.74
C VAL A 198 11.47 -2.80 -20.42
N VAL A 199 10.61 -2.48 -19.45
CA VAL A 199 10.55 -3.06 -18.11
C VAL A 199 9.17 -3.66 -17.92
N ILE A 200 9.08 -4.97 -17.71
CA ILE A 200 7.82 -5.70 -17.58
C ILE A 200 7.79 -6.53 -16.30
N ASN A 201 6.73 -6.43 -15.51
CA ASN A 201 6.53 -7.28 -14.33
C ASN A 201 7.77 -7.35 -13.41
N SER A 202 8.43 -6.22 -13.16
CA SER A 202 9.74 -6.19 -12.51
C SER A 202 9.78 -5.28 -11.30
N ILE A 203 10.62 -5.64 -10.32
CA ILE A 203 10.91 -4.79 -9.16
C ILE A 203 12.36 -4.33 -9.28
N VAL A 204 12.56 -3.03 -9.38
CA VAL A 204 13.86 -2.41 -9.54
C VAL A 204 14.20 -1.66 -8.27
N LEU A 205 15.29 -2.04 -7.61
CA LEU A 205 15.75 -1.38 -6.39
C LEU A 205 16.20 0.07 -6.67
N PRO A 206 16.29 0.91 -5.63
CA PRO A 206 16.73 2.29 -5.77
C PRO A 206 18.12 2.43 -6.42
N HIS A 207 18.36 3.57 -7.07
CA HIS A 207 19.63 3.99 -7.66
C HIS A 207 20.16 3.07 -8.76
N LYS A 208 19.26 2.45 -9.53
CA LYS A 208 19.62 1.60 -10.67
C LYS A 208 19.48 2.33 -11.99
N ILE A 209 20.34 1.96 -12.92
CA ILE A 209 20.27 2.41 -14.31
C ILE A 209 19.98 1.17 -15.15
N LEU A 210 18.85 1.19 -15.86
CA LEU A 210 18.44 0.13 -16.76
C LEU A 210 18.77 0.54 -18.19
N ASN A 211 19.80 -0.10 -18.73
CA ASN A 211 20.25 0.05 -20.12
C ASN A 211 19.85 -1.15 -21.00
N VAL A 212 19.27 -2.19 -20.40
CA VAL A 212 18.76 -3.38 -21.08
C VAL A 212 17.34 -3.64 -20.60
N SER A 213 16.50 -4.11 -21.51
CA SER A 213 15.12 -4.50 -21.19
C SER A 213 15.10 -5.69 -20.21
N VAL A 214 14.23 -5.60 -19.22
CA VAL A 214 14.08 -6.61 -18.15
C VAL A 214 12.63 -7.03 -18.05
N GLN A 215 12.42 -8.31 -17.73
CA GLN A 215 11.10 -8.88 -17.61
C GLN A 215 11.04 -9.94 -16.50
N ASP A 216 9.99 -9.91 -15.68
CA ASP A 216 9.69 -10.92 -14.65
C ASP A 216 10.85 -11.14 -13.63
N GLU A 217 11.61 -10.07 -13.39
CA GLU A 217 12.84 -10.10 -12.58
C GLU A 217 12.86 -9.04 -11.48
N ILE A 218 13.62 -9.34 -10.42
CA ILE A 218 13.96 -8.38 -9.35
C ILE A 218 15.39 -7.91 -9.58
N ILE A 219 15.55 -6.63 -9.93
CA ILE A 219 16.84 -6.00 -10.14
C ILE A 219 17.33 -5.43 -8.81
N LEU A 220 18.35 -6.09 -8.26
CA LEU A 220 18.98 -5.75 -6.98
C LEU A 220 20.04 -4.66 -7.13
#